data_AF-A0A2R6NLS6-F1
#
_entry.id   AF-A0A2R6NLS6-F1
#
_cell.length_a   1.000
_cell.length_b   1.000
_cell.length_c   1.000
_cell.angle_alpha   90.00
_cell.angle_beta   90.00
_cell.angle_gamma   90.00
#
_symmetry.space_group_name_H-M   'P 1'
#
loop_
_entity.id
_entity.type
_entity.pdbx_description
1 polymer ?
#
loop_
_entity_poly.entity_id
_entity_poly.type
_entity_poly.pdbx_seq_one_letter_code
_entity_poly.pdbx_strand_id
1 'polypeptide(L)'
;MSVNAFHGHAHNRICQLTNHPLYRTVLGLEDLETCERVFSASNSVARVIRFASHFHWQQFLDLHFKQWNEDRYADISKFLFNNYKQAIKLITEFTPQLTIYKNSNGITDTDIQRWPEDELRYLKDLQTEPETDAVPAAYVEALITLKKVQADYDSLAGFQFAGTKENACSIVAKRTGVRRRVLMAMTAVEDLEALLQVEERWSENCKEYLAALDYINRREFIRAVCELEGLVIQRLFELSKANLAGTGYKMRQHISKALVRRSAAIKASLDRYNKLAVKQKPKRPTLDYSEVASWCLIGEFELLKDSRYGVLQQPWSLPVNREIMTKYFKTVCAHTELVRLNVEVARLQDWVDREDVHLKEVADSLTVTDPLLACAVKQVYLRQRRVNNVHRARLRTIYKLPGYSGVIPSISVNMSPSDVDNAAVAHELDATDSILVDEDDTLNDEGNRLDEVMERILILA
;
A
#
# COMPACT_ATOMS: atom_id res chain seq x y z
N MET A 1 0.33 6.50 8.02
CA MET A 1 0.39 6.86 6.59
C MET A 1 -0.52 5.90 5.83
N SER A 2 -1.18 6.31 4.75
CA SER A 2 -2.04 5.46 3.91
C SER A 2 -1.74 5.79 2.46
N VAL A 3 -1.81 4.80 1.58
CA VAL A 3 -1.79 5.01 0.12
C VAL A 3 -3.21 4.87 -0.42
N ASN A 4 -3.51 5.51 -1.55
CA ASN A 4 -4.81 5.30 -2.20
C ASN A 4 -4.90 3.91 -2.84
N ALA A 5 -6.11 3.44 -3.12
CA ALA A 5 -6.34 2.10 -3.65
C ALA A 5 -5.72 1.95 -5.06
N PHE A 6 -5.83 2.97 -5.91
CA PHE A 6 -5.26 2.96 -7.26
C PHE A 6 -3.74 2.80 -7.27
N HIS A 7 -2.99 3.74 -6.67
CA HIS A 7 -1.52 3.67 -6.65
C HIS A 7 -1.02 2.60 -5.71
N GLY A 8 -1.79 2.25 -4.67
CA GLY A 8 -1.45 1.24 -3.68
C GLY A 8 -0.95 -0.06 -4.30
N HIS A 9 -1.61 -0.53 -5.36
CA HIS A 9 -1.22 -1.75 -6.07
C HIS A 9 0.08 -1.63 -6.88
N ALA A 10 0.51 -0.42 -7.25
CA ALA A 10 1.79 -0.18 -7.92
C ALA A 10 2.98 -0.19 -6.94
N HIS A 11 2.75 0.03 -5.64
CA HIS A 11 3.80 -0.05 -4.62
C HIS A 11 4.31 -1.49 -4.42
N ASN A 12 5.47 -1.64 -3.78
CA ASN A 12 5.98 -2.95 -3.36
C ASN A 12 5.04 -3.60 -2.34
N ARG A 13 5.08 -4.93 -2.24
CA ARG A 13 4.15 -5.70 -1.40
C ARG A 13 4.22 -5.33 0.08
N ILE A 14 5.39 -5.00 0.61
CA ILE A 14 5.56 -4.56 2.02
C ILE A 14 4.75 -3.29 2.28
N CYS A 15 4.83 -2.31 1.38
CA CYS A 15 4.05 -1.08 1.45
C CYS A 15 2.55 -1.38 1.32
N GLN A 16 2.15 -2.28 0.42
CA GLN A 16 0.75 -2.69 0.28
C GLN A 16 0.19 -3.27 1.59
N LEU A 17 0.89 -4.23 2.19
CA LEU A 17 0.45 -4.87 3.44
C LEU A 17 0.31 -3.88 4.60
N THR A 18 1.12 -2.82 4.60
CA THR A 18 1.16 -1.83 5.69
C THR A 18 0.16 -0.68 5.48
N ASN A 19 0.05 -0.18 4.25
CA ASN A 19 -0.57 1.12 3.97
C ASN A 19 -1.79 1.06 3.04
N HIS A 20 -2.08 -0.09 2.41
CA HIS A 20 -3.19 -0.21 1.48
C HIS A 20 -4.55 -0.17 2.22
N PRO A 21 -5.58 0.53 1.69
CA PRO A 21 -6.87 0.70 2.39
C PRO A 21 -7.53 -0.61 2.79
N LEU A 22 -7.44 -1.65 1.95
CA LEU A 22 -7.93 -3.01 2.23
C LEU A 22 -7.48 -3.58 3.58
N TYR A 23 -6.23 -3.35 4.00
CA TYR A 23 -5.72 -3.86 5.28
C TYR A 23 -5.87 -2.84 6.41
N ARG A 24 -6.26 -1.59 6.10
CA ARG A 24 -6.56 -0.55 7.07
C ARG A 24 -8.07 -0.46 7.26
N THR A 25 -8.64 -1.50 7.86
CA THR A 25 -10.09 -1.73 7.99
C THR A 25 -10.88 -0.54 8.54
N VAL A 26 -10.26 0.29 9.38
CA VAL A 26 -10.84 1.54 9.89
C VAL A 26 -11.34 2.43 8.77
N LEU A 27 -10.71 2.42 7.58
CA LEU A 27 -11.08 3.23 6.41
C LEU A 27 -12.33 2.74 5.68
N GLY A 28 -12.90 1.59 6.05
CA GLY A 28 -14.06 1.06 5.35
C GLY A 28 -13.76 0.73 3.90
N LEU A 29 -14.62 1.16 2.98
CA LEU A 29 -14.45 0.98 1.54
C LEU A 29 -13.83 2.20 0.83
N GLU A 30 -13.34 3.18 1.60
CA GLU A 30 -12.72 4.39 1.05
C GLU A 30 -11.48 4.06 0.20
N ASP A 31 -11.43 4.61 -1.02
CA ASP A 31 -10.32 4.44 -1.96
C ASP A 31 -9.19 5.46 -1.72
N LEU A 32 -9.47 6.55 -0.98
CA LEU A 32 -8.58 7.69 -0.74
C LEU A 32 -8.16 8.44 -2.01
N GLU A 33 -8.98 8.43 -3.04
CA GLU A 33 -8.71 9.07 -4.34
C GLU A 33 -9.38 10.44 -4.48
N THR A 34 -10.14 10.87 -3.47
CA THR A 34 -10.91 12.13 -3.53
C THR A 34 -10.05 13.34 -3.93
N CYS A 35 -8.83 13.48 -3.40
CA CYS A 35 -7.94 14.59 -3.79
C CYS A 35 -7.53 14.49 -5.28
N GLU A 36 -7.21 13.29 -5.74
CA GLU A 36 -6.83 13.04 -7.14
C GLU A 36 -8.00 13.34 -8.07
N ARG A 37 -9.22 12.89 -7.72
CA ARG A 37 -10.45 13.19 -8.46
C ARG A 37 -10.76 14.70 -8.52
N VAL A 38 -10.59 15.42 -7.41
CA VAL A 38 -10.81 16.88 -7.33
C VAL A 38 -9.82 17.62 -8.24
N PHE A 39 -8.53 17.35 -8.13
CA PHE A 39 -7.52 18.07 -8.92
C PHE A 39 -7.53 17.66 -10.38
N SER A 40 -7.80 16.39 -10.69
CA SER A 40 -7.95 15.91 -12.07
C SER A 40 -9.11 16.61 -12.79
N ALA A 41 -10.24 16.83 -12.10
CA ALA A 41 -11.37 17.56 -12.68
C ALA A 41 -11.00 19.00 -13.11
N SER A 42 -10.05 19.64 -12.40
CA SER A 42 -9.57 20.98 -12.75
C SER A 42 -8.79 21.04 -14.07
N ASN A 43 -8.34 19.90 -14.61
CA ASN A 43 -7.72 19.85 -15.94
C ASN A 43 -8.68 20.30 -17.06
N SER A 44 -10.00 20.21 -16.84
CA SER A 44 -11.01 20.69 -17.79
C SER A 44 -10.88 22.17 -18.13
N VAL A 45 -10.35 22.98 -17.20
CA VAL A 45 -10.11 24.42 -17.44
C VAL A 45 -8.69 24.73 -17.92
N ALA A 46 -7.80 23.73 -18.03
CA ALA A 46 -6.40 23.93 -18.40
C ALA A 46 -6.24 24.70 -19.73
N ARG A 47 -7.10 24.42 -20.71
CA ARG A 47 -7.06 25.08 -22.03
C ARG A 47 -7.40 26.57 -21.97
N VAL A 48 -8.37 26.95 -21.13
CA VAL A 48 -8.81 28.36 -21.03
C VAL A 48 -7.90 29.18 -20.13
N ILE A 49 -7.22 28.55 -19.16
CA ILE A 49 -6.32 29.26 -18.23
C ILE A 49 -4.88 29.41 -18.73
N ARG A 50 -4.43 28.57 -19.68
CA ARG A 50 -3.02 28.51 -20.12
C ARG A 50 -2.45 29.85 -20.59
N PHE A 51 -3.27 30.67 -21.25
CA PHE A 51 -2.89 31.97 -21.78
C PHE A 51 -3.73 33.11 -21.19
N ALA A 52 -4.43 32.84 -20.09
CA ALA A 52 -5.26 33.82 -19.40
C ALA A 52 -4.39 34.82 -18.63
N SER A 53 -4.88 36.06 -18.47
CA SER A 53 -4.31 36.96 -17.46
C SER A 53 -4.54 36.39 -16.06
N HIS A 54 -3.76 36.83 -15.07
CA HIS A 54 -3.91 36.37 -13.68
C HIS A 54 -5.35 36.45 -13.15
N PHE A 55 -6.06 37.56 -13.47
CA PHE A 55 -7.46 37.73 -13.11
C PHE A 55 -8.36 36.63 -13.69
N HIS A 56 -8.26 36.35 -15.00
CA HIS A 56 -9.07 35.33 -15.65
C HIS A 56 -8.67 33.91 -15.22
N TRP A 57 -7.39 33.68 -14.94
CA TRP A 57 -6.91 32.43 -14.36
C TRP A 57 -7.62 32.13 -13.02
N GLN A 58 -7.67 33.11 -12.11
CA GLN A 58 -8.39 32.97 -10.84
C GLN A 58 -9.89 32.79 -11.04
N GLN A 59 -10.48 33.57 -11.94
CA GLN A 59 -11.92 33.53 -12.23
C GLN A 59 -12.37 32.17 -12.76
N PHE A 60 -11.64 31.58 -13.71
CA PHE A 60 -12.00 30.27 -14.26
C PHE A 60 -11.86 29.13 -13.24
N LEU A 61 -10.83 29.18 -12.39
CA LEU A 61 -10.69 28.21 -11.30
C LEU A 61 -11.81 28.34 -10.26
N ASP A 62 -12.16 29.57 -9.86
CA ASP A 62 -13.26 29.84 -8.94
C ASP A 62 -14.60 29.35 -9.52
N LEU A 63 -14.90 29.64 -10.79
CA LEU A 63 -16.10 29.15 -11.46
C LEU A 63 -16.13 27.62 -11.56
N HIS A 64 -14.99 26.99 -11.88
CA HIS A 64 -14.88 25.54 -11.94
C HIS A 64 -15.21 24.91 -10.58
N PHE A 65 -14.57 25.36 -9.50
CA PHE A 65 -14.81 24.78 -8.18
C PHE A 65 -16.19 25.11 -7.61
N LYS A 66 -16.78 26.26 -7.98
CA LYS A 66 -18.19 26.56 -7.66
C LYS A 66 -19.13 25.56 -8.31
N GLN A 67 -19.00 25.33 -9.63
CA GLN A 67 -19.82 24.36 -10.34
C GLN A 67 -19.59 22.93 -9.82
N TRP A 68 -18.32 22.54 -9.65
CA TRP A 68 -17.96 21.23 -9.11
C TRP A 68 -18.57 20.99 -7.73
N ASN A 69 -18.60 22.00 -6.85
CA ASN A 69 -19.22 21.87 -5.54
C ASN A 69 -20.75 21.73 -5.63
N GLU A 70 -21.41 22.48 -6.51
CA GLU A 70 -22.85 22.34 -6.75
C GLU A 70 -23.20 20.94 -7.30
N ASP A 71 -22.42 20.42 -8.24
CA ASP A 71 -22.61 19.10 -8.83
C ASP A 71 -22.40 17.99 -7.77
N ARG A 72 -21.31 18.07 -6.99
CA ARG A 72 -21.01 17.07 -5.95
C ARG A 72 -22.00 17.11 -4.81
N TYR A 73 -22.51 18.29 -4.47
CA TYR A 73 -23.64 18.39 -3.56
C TYR A 73 -24.86 17.64 -4.12
N ALA A 74 -25.27 17.92 -5.36
CA ALA A 74 -26.42 17.26 -5.98
C ALA A 74 -26.29 15.72 -6.09
N ASP A 75 -25.06 15.20 -6.17
CA ASP A 75 -24.79 13.76 -6.26
C ASP A 75 -24.53 13.06 -4.92
N ILE A 76 -24.34 13.78 -3.81
CA ILE A 76 -23.89 13.17 -2.54
C ILE A 76 -24.83 12.06 -2.05
N SER A 77 -26.16 12.24 -2.15
CA SER A 77 -27.12 11.19 -1.78
C SER A 77 -27.07 9.96 -2.68
N LYS A 78 -26.72 10.13 -3.97
CA LYS A 78 -26.55 9.02 -4.92
C LYS A 78 -25.26 8.25 -4.62
N PHE A 79 -24.18 8.98 -4.30
CA PHE A 79 -22.94 8.38 -3.81
C PHE A 79 -23.17 7.53 -2.56
N LEU A 80 -23.88 8.08 -1.55
CA LEU A 80 -24.23 7.33 -0.33
C LEU A 80 -25.07 6.08 -0.64
N PHE A 81 -26.08 6.18 -1.52
CA PHE A 81 -26.91 5.04 -1.93
C PHE A 81 -26.07 3.93 -2.59
N ASN A 82 -25.20 4.30 -3.53
CA ASN A 82 -24.35 3.35 -4.25
C ASN A 82 -23.37 2.65 -3.30
N ASN A 83 -22.73 3.39 -2.40
CA ASN A 83 -21.80 2.81 -1.42
C ASN A 83 -22.54 1.87 -0.45
N TYR A 84 -23.77 2.22 -0.04
CA TYR A 84 -24.58 1.37 0.82
C TYR A 84 -24.93 0.04 0.12
N LYS A 85 -25.39 0.11 -1.13
CA LYS A 85 -25.68 -1.06 -1.96
C LYS A 85 -24.43 -1.92 -2.19
N GLN A 86 -23.28 -1.30 -2.46
CA GLN A 86 -22.01 -2.00 -2.63
C GLN A 86 -21.60 -2.74 -1.35
N ALA A 87 -21.70 -2.09 -0.19
CA ALA A 87 -21.35 -2.70 1.09
C ALA A 87 -22.27 -3.89 1.43
N ILE A 88 -23.59 -3.75 1.26
CA ILE A 88 -24.54 -4.87 1.42
C ILE A 88 -24.18 -6.02 0.47
N LYS A 89 -23.92 -5.72 -0.81
CA LYS A 89 -23.60 -6.72 -1.82
C LYS A 89 -22.36 -7.53 -1.44
N LEU A 90 -21.28 -6.85 -1.05
CA LEU A 90 -20.05 -7.50 -0.60
C LEU A 90 -20.27 -8.43 0.59
N ILE A 91 -21.05 -7.98 1.59
CA ILE A 91 -21.37 -8.80 2.77
C ILE A 91 -22.20 -10.02 2.35
N THR A 92 -23.23 -9.81 1.52
CA THR A 92 -24.15 -10.87 1.09
C THR A 92 -23.45 -11.93 0.24
N GLU A 93 -22.57 -11.52 -0.66
CA GLU A 93 -21.86 -12.44 -1.56
C GLU A 93 -20.71 -13.19 -0.86
N PHE A 94 -19.94 -12.50 -0.01
CA PHE A 94 -18.70 -13.07 0.54
C PHE A 94 -18.91 -13.80 1.85
N THR A 95 -19.85 -13.39 2.70
CA THR A 95 -20.07 -14.04 4.01
C THR A 95 -20.37 -15.54 3.88
N PRO A 96 -21.24 -16.00 2.95
CA PRO A 96 -21.48 -17.42 2.75
C PRO A 96 -20.22 -18.17 2.29
N GLN A 97 -19.46 -17.60 1.35
CA GLN A 97 -18.22 -18.20 0.83
C GLN A 97 -17.16 -18.35 1.93
N LEU A 98 -16.99 -17.31 2.75
CA LEU A 98 -16.09 -17.33 3.90
C LEU A 98 -16.54 -18.37 4.93
N THR A 99 -17.83 -18.47 5.20
CA THR A 99 -18.37 -19.43 6.18
C THR A 99 -18.14 -20.88 5.74
N ILE A 100 -18.45 -21.19 4.48
CA ILE A 100 -18.21 -22.53 3.91
C ILE A 100 -16.72 -22.87 4.00
N TYR A 101 -15.86 -21.97 3.54
CA TYR A 101 -14.42 -22.20 3.51
C TYR A 101 -13.84 -22.39 4.93
N LYS A 102 -14.22 -21.55 5.89
CA LYS A 102 -13.80 -21.66 7.29
C LYS A 102 -14.20 -23.01 7.89
N ASN A 103 -15.44 -23.43 7.68
CA ASN A 103 -15.95 -24.69 8.21
C ASN A 103 -15.26 -25.91 7.58
N SER A 104 -15.03 -25.90 6.26
CA SER A 104 -14.40 -27.01 5.56
C SER A 104 -12.91 -27.19 5.90
N ASN A 105 -12.22 -26.09 6.23
CA ASN A 105 -10.77 -26.11 6.45
C ASN A 105 -10.39 -25.97 7.94
N GLY A 106 -11.35 -25.80 8.84
CA GLY A 106 -11.09 -25.59 10.27
C GLY A 106 -10.35 -24.28 10.57
N ILE A 107 -10.57 -23.26 9.75
CA ILE A 107 -9.88 -21.95 9.82
C ILE A 107 -10.77 -20.94 10.55
N THR A 108 -10.17 -20.12 11.41
CA THR A 108 -10.84 -19.05 12.14
C THR A 108 -10.60 -17.68 11.51
N ASP A 109 -11.41 -16.69 11.87
CA ASP A 109 -11.19 -15.29 11.47
C ASP A 109 -9.82 -14.78 11.94
N THR A 110 -9.36 -15.20 13.12
CA THR A 110 -8.03 -14.83 13.65
C THR A 110 -6.88 -15.39 12.82
N ASP A 111 -7.06 -16.55 12.20
CA ASP A 111 -6.04 -17.11 11.30
C ASP A 111 -5.92 -16.25 10.03
N ILE A 112 -7.05 -15.87 9.44
CA ILE A 112 -7.08 -15.03 8.24
C ILE A 112 -6.49 -13.63 8.52
N GLN A 113 -6.76 -13.08 9.71
CA GLN A 113 -6.21 -11.79 10.13
C GLN A 113 -4.69 -11.80 10.29
N ARG A 114 -4.09 -12.92 10.68
CA ARG A 114 -2.64 -13.06 10.84
C ARG A 114 -1.89 -13.19 9.52
N TRP A 115 -2.55 -13.66 8.45
CA TRP A 115 -1.88 -13.90 7.17
C TRP A 115 -1.15 -12.69 6.57
N PRO A 116 -1.71 -11.46 6.54
CA PRO A 116 -0.97 -10.28 6.10
C PRO A 116 0.23 -9.95 7.00
N GLU A 117 0.13 -10.20 8.31
CA GLU A 117 1.20 -9.94 9.29
C GLU A 117 2.34 -10.94 9.12
N ASP A 118 2.00 -12.23 8.92
CA ASP A 118 2.96 -13.29 8.64
C ASP A 118 3.65 -13.08 7.27
N GLU A 119 2.91 -12.68 6.24
CA GLU A 119 3.46 -12.29 4.93
C GLU A 119 4.42 -11.09 5.08
N LEU A 120 4.03 -10.07 5.85
CA LEU A 120 4.86 -8.89 6.10
C LEU A 120 6.13 -9.23 6.86
N ARG A 121 6.03 -10.07 7.89
CA ARG A 121 7.18 -10.54 8.68
C ARG A 121 8.15 -11.30 7.79
N TYR A 122 7.66 -12.27 7.03
CA TYR A 122 8.46 -13.03 6.07
C TYR A 122 9.21 -12.12 5.08
N LEU A 123 8.53 -11.13 4.47
CA LEU A 123 9.19 -10.22 3.53
C LEU A 123 10.25 -9.32 4.18
N LYS A 124 10.09 -8.96 5.46
CA LYS A 124 11.10 -8.20 6.22
C LYS A 124 12.29 -9.06 6.64
N ASP A 125 12.02 -10.30 7.03
CA ASP A 125 13.03 -11.29 7.41
C ASP A 125 13.89 -11.75 6.22
N LEU A 126 13.42 -11.57 4.99
CA LEU A 126 14.23 -11.74 3.78
C LEU A 126 15.18 -10.56 3.52
N GLN A 127 14.82 -9.35 3.96
CA GLN A 127 15.66 -8.15 3.77
C GLN A 127 16.76 -8.04 4.82
N THR A 128 16.52 -8.62 6.00
CA THR A 128 17.40 -8.50 7.17
C THR A 128 18.05 -9.83 7.47
N GLU A 129 19.37 -9.81 7.65
CA GLU A 129 20.09 -11.00 8.11
C GLU A 129 19.71 -11.28 9.57
N PRO A 130 19.25 -12.50 9.92
CA PRO A 130 18.89 -12.83 11.28
C PRO A 130 20.07 -12.71 12.24
N GLU A 131 19.82 -12.17 13.43
CA GLU A 131 20.83 -11.99 14.47
C GLU A 131 21.49 -13.32 14.87
N THR A 132 20.74 -14.43 14.80
CA THR A 132 21.23 -15.79 15.05
C THR A 132 22.41 -16.19 14.16
N ASP A 133 22.54 -15.60 12.98
CA ASP A 133 23.66 -15.86 12.07
C ASP A 133 24.64 -14.69 12.04
N ALA A 134 24.12 -13.45 12.05
CA ALA A 134 24.92 -12.24 11.93
C ALA A 134 25.86 -12.05 13.12
N VAL A 135 25.40 -12.33 14.35
CA VAL A 135 26.21 -12.13 15.57
C VAL A 135 27.33 -13.18 15.66
N PRO A 136 27.08 -14.50 15.50
CA PRO A 136 28.17 -15.49 15.40
C PRO A 136 29.16 -15.22 14.27
N ALA A 137 28.68 -14.77 13.11
CA ALA A 137 29.55 -14.41 11.99
C ALA A 137 30.45 -13.21 12.35
N ALA A 138 29.89 -12.15 12.93
CA ALA A 138 30.66 -10.99 13.39
C ALA A 138 31.68 -11.39 14.46
N TYR A 139 31.33 -12.31 15.37
CA TYR A 139 32.24 -12.82 16.39
C TYR A 139 33.43 -13.57 15.77
N VAL A 140 33.20 -14.48 14.83
CA VAL A 140 34.28 -15.18 14.12
C VAL A 140 35.14 -14.23 13.29
N GLU A 141 34.56 -13.26 12.58
CA GLU A 141 35.30 -12.22 11.86
C GLU A 141 36.16 -11.37 12.81
N ALA A 142 35.66 -11.06 14.01
CA ALA A 142 36.40 -10.34 15.05
C ALA A 142 37.57 -11.18 15.60
N LEU A 143 37.38 -12.49 15.84
CA LEU A 143 38.44 -13.41 16.24
C LEU A 143 39.55 -13.52 15.17
N ILE A 144 39.18 -13.62 13.89
CA ILE A 144 40.14 -13.63 12.76
C ILE A 144 40.92 -12.31 12.72
N THR A 145 40.24 -11.18 12.93
CA THR A 145 40.87 -9.85 12.95
C THR A 145 41.83 -9.72 14.13
N LEU A 146 41.42 -10.13 15.33
CA LEU A 146 42.25 -10.13 16.52
C LEU A 146 43.53 -10.94 16.29
N LYS A 147 43.41 -12.16 15.74
CA LYS A 147 44.56 -13.03 15.43
C LYS A 147 45.54 -12.36 14.46
N LYS A 148 45.04 -11.71 13.40
CA LYS A 148 45.88 -10.97 12.42
C LYS A 148 46.62 -9.81 13.07
N VAL A 149 45.91 -8.98 13.85
CA VAL A 149 46.50 -7.80 14.50
C VAL A 149 47.50 -8.19 15.60
N GLN A 150 47.26 -9.32 16.30
CA GLN A 150 48.23 -9.89 17.24
C GLN A 150 49.49 -10.37 16.52
N ALA A 151 49.37 -11.11 15.41
CA ALA A 151 50.53 -11.52 14.62
C ALA A 151 51.35 -10.31 14.09
N ASP A 152 50.68 -9.25 13.65
CA ASP A 152 51.34 -7.99 13.27
C ASP A 152 52.11 -7.38 14.45
N TYR A 153 51.52 -7.37 15.65
CA TYR A 153 52.16 -6.87 16.87
C TYR A 153 53.41 -7.69 17.22
N ASP A 154 53.31 -9.01 17.18
CA ASP A 154 54.41 -9.93 17.51
C ASP A 154 55.57 -9.79 16.51
N SER A 155 55.27 -9.61 15.22
CA SER A 155 56.28 -9.34 14.19
C SER A 155 57.07 -8.04 14.45
N LEU A 156 56.41 -7.03 15.03
CA LEU A 156 57.00 -5.73 15.36
C LEU A 156 57.71 -5.72 16.72
N ALA A 157 57.41 -6.68 17.60
CA ALA A 157 58.10 -6.86 18.88
C ALA A 157 59.58 -7.27 18.67
N GLY A 158 59.89 -7.95 17.56
CA GLY A 158 61.25 -8.37 17.19
C GLY A 158 62.25 -7.26 16.82
N PHE A 159 61.79 -6.05 16.49
CA PHE A 159 62.68 -4.92 16.12
C PHE A 159 63.20 -4.16 17.35
N GLN A 160 64.33 -4.58 17.93
CA GLN A 160 64.87 -3.96 19.16
C GLN A 160 65.87 -2.81 18.92
N PHE A 161 66.46 -2.68 17.72
CA PHE A 161 67.49 -1.67 17.42
C PHE A 161 67.13 -0.80 16.21
N ALA A 162 67.29 0.52 16.36
CA ALA A 162 67.14 1.52 15.31
C ALA A 162 68.46 2.29 15.14
N GLY A 163 68.99 2.36 13.92
CA GLY A 163 70.27 3.01 13.63
C GLY A 163 70.26 4.55 13.66
N THR A 164 69.09 5.18 13.67
CA THR A 164 68.93 6.65 13.72
C THR A 164 67.71 7.06 14.57
N LYS A 165 67.68 8.33 15.00
CA LYS A 165 66.61 8.88 15.86
C LYS A 165 65.26 8.97 15.12
N GLU A 166 65.26 9.32 13.83
CA GLU A 166 64.03 9.32 13.02
C GLU A 166 63.44 7.91 12.88
N ASN A 167 64.30 6.90 12.72
CA ASN A 167 63.88 5.50 12.63
C ASN A 167 63.28 5.01 13.95
N ALA A 168 63.83 5.42 15.09
CA ALA A 168 63.28 5.09 16.42
C ALA A 168 61.87 5.67 16.62
N CYS A 169 61.64 6.95 16.29
CA CYS A 169 60.32 7.58 16.38
C CYS A 169 59.28 6.89 15.49
N SER A 170 59.66 6.51 14.26
CA SER A 170 58.80 5.78 13.33
C SER A 170 58.41 4.39 13.86
N ILE A 171 59.36 3.64 14.43
CA ILE A 171 59.09 2.32 15.03
C ILE A 171 58.16 2.43 16.25
N VAL A 172 58.39 3.42 17.12
CA VAL A 172 57.54 3.66 18.30
C VAL A 172 56.11 4.04 17.89
N ALA A 173 55.95 4.92 16.89
CA ALA A 173 54.64 5.28 16.36
C ALA A 173 53.89 4.07 15.79
N LYS A 174 54.57 3.22 15.00
CA LYS A 174 54.01 1.97 14.47
C LYS A 174 53.58 1.01 15.58
N ARG A 175 54.43 0.77 16.57
CA ARG A 175 54.11 -0.08 17.74
C ARG A 175 52.91 0.42 18.52
N THR A 176 52.85 1.73 18.75
CA THR A 176 51.75 2.37 19.49
C THR A 176 50.44 2.25 18.71
N GLY A 177 50.48 2.45 17.39
CA GLY A 177 49.35 2.25 16.49
C GLY A 177 48.84 0.81 16.50
N VAL A 178 49.74 -0.18 16.40
CA VAL A 178 49.34 -1.60 16.42
C VAL A 178 48.79 -2.00 17.78
N ARG A 179 49.41 -1.56 18.89
CA ARG A 179 48.90 -1.81 20.24
C ARG A 179 47.49 -1.27 20.44
N ARG A 180 47.19 -0.08 19.91
CA ARG A 180 45.82 0.47 19.91
C ARG A 180 44.86 -0.41 19.11
N ARG A 181 45.27 -0.91 17.94
CA ARG A 181 44.44 -1.82 17.14
C ARG A 181 44.19 -3.15 17.84
N VAL A 182 45.18 -3.73 18.52
CA VAL A 182 45.00 -4.95 19.32
C VAL A 182 43.95 -4.71 20.40
N LEU A 183 44.06 -3.60 21.15
CA LEU A 183 43.10 -3.27 22.20
C LEU A 183 41.69 -3.12 21.63
N MET A 184 41.51 -2.40 20.52
CA MET A 184 40.20 -2.26 19.87
C MET A 184 39.63 -3.60 19.39
N ALA A 185 40.47 -4.47 18.82
CA ALA A 185 40.05 -5.80 18.39
C ALA A 185 39.69 -6.72 19.57
N MET A 186 40.41 -6.62 20.69
CA MET A 186 40.07 -7.35 21.93
C MET A 186 38.73 -6.88 22.49
N THR A 187 38.52 -5.57 22.61
CA THR A 187 37.24 -5.02 23.08
C THR A 187 36.07 -5.46 22.18
N ALA A 188 36.23 -5.41 20.86
CA ALA A 188 35.18 -5.88 19.94
C ALA A 188 34.86 -7.38 20.13
N VAL A 189 35.87 -8.20 20.41
CA VAL A 189 35.69 -9.63 20.72
C VAL A 189 34.97 -9.81 22.07
N GLU A 190 35.38 -9.08 23.10
CA GLU A 190 34.77 -9.12 24.45
C GLU A 190 33.30 -8.66 24.42
N ASP A 191 32.99 -7.61 23.67
CA ASP A 191 31.62 -7.10 23.50
C ASP A 191 30.71 -8.17 22.83
N LEU A 192 31.24 -8.88 21.83
CA LEU A 192 30.51 -9.95 21.14
C LEU A 192 30.42 -11.24 21.98
N GLU A 193 31.43 -11.54 22.80
CA GLU A 193 31.39 -12.62 23.80
C GLU A 193 30.30 -12.37 24.83
N ALA A 194 30.17 -11.12 25.32
CA ALA A 194 29.10 -10.72 26.22
C ALA A 194 27.72 -10.83 25.56
N LEU A 195 27.60 -10.45 24.28
CA LEU A 195 26.34 -10.54 23.54
C LEU A 195 25.91 -12.00 23.29
N LEU A 196 26.86 -12.88 22.96
CA LEU A 196 26.62 -14.31 22.73
C LEU A 196 26.60 -15.15 24.02
N GLN A 197 26.91 -14.55 25.17
CA GLN A 197 27.05 -15.22 26.47
C GLN A 197 28.08 -16.38 26.41
N VAL A 198 29.20 -16.13 25.74
CA VAL A 198 30.29 -17.10 25.59
C VAL A 198 31.18 -17.06 26.83
N GLU A 199 31.20 -18.14 27.60
CA GLU A 199 32.06 -18.27 28.78
C GLU A 199 33.53 -18.52 28.41
N GLU A 200 33.77 -19.32 27.37
CA GLU A 200 35.11 -19.63 26.84
C GLU A 200 35.23 -19.24 25.37
N ARG A 201 36.25 -18.43 25.07
CA ARG A 201 36.54 -17.96 23.70
C ARG A 201 36.61 -19.11 22.70
N TRP A 202 35.91 -18.97 21.58
CA TRP A 202 35.86 -20.00 20.55
C TRP A 202 37.25 -20.28 19.97
N SER A 203 37.57 -21.57 19.85
CA SER A 203 38.77 -22.04 19.17
C SER A 203 38.47 -22.41 17.72
N GLU A 204 39.47 -22.43 16.86
CA GLU A 204 39.30 -22.75 15.43
C GLU A 204 38.75 -24.17 15.17
N ASN A 205 38.79 -25.03 16.19
CA ASN A 205 38.33 -26.42 16.13
C ASN A 205 36.96 -26.63 16.79
N CYS A 206 36.38 -25.64 17.48
CA CYS A 206 35.07 -25.81 18.07
C CYS A 206 33.97 -25.80 17.00
N LYS A 207 32.86 -26.48 17.30
CA LYS A 207 31.78 -26.70 16.32
C LYS A 207 31.12 -25.38 15.93
N GLU A 208 30.97 -24.48 16.89
CA GLU A 208 30.34 -23.18 16.78
C GLU A 208 31.14 -22.27 15.84
N TYR A 209 32.47 -22.24 16.00
CA TYR A 209 33.37 -21.51 15.12
C TYR A 209 33.31 -22.04 13.69
N LEU A 210 33.38 -23.37 13.51
CA LEU A 210 33.34 -23.99 12.19
C LEU A 210 31.99 -23.76 11.48
N ALA A 211 30.88 -23.80 12.22
CA ALA A 211 29.55 -23.51 11.70
C ALA A 211 29.41 -22.05 11.25
N ALA A 212 29.83 -21.10 12.09
CA ALA A 212 29.83 -19.68 11.74
C ALA A 212 30.79 -19.37 10.57
N LEU A 213 31.93 -20.06 10.48
CA LEU A 213 32.86 -19.93 9.37
C LEU A 213 32.27 -20.47 8.05
N ASP A 214 31.58 -21.63 8.08
CA ASP A 214 30.86 -22.14 6.91
C ASP A 214 29.75 -21.17 6.47
N TYR A 215 29.03 -20.57 7.43
CA TYR A 215 28.06 -19.52 7.15
C TYR A 215 28.71 -18.30 6.49
N ILE A 216 29.78 -17.74 7.05
CA ILE A 216 30.52 -16.60 6.47
C ILE A 216 30.89 -16.86 5.01
N ASN A 217 31.38 -18.07 4.71
CA ASN A 217 31.75 -18.47 3.35
C ASN A 217 30.56 -18.51 2.37
N ARG A 218 29.34 -18.76 2.87
CA ARG A 218 28.11 -18.84 2.06
C ARG A 218 27.23 -17.59 2.21
N ARG A 219 27.57 -16.66 3.10
CA ARG A 219 26.76 -15.51 3.50
C ARG A 219 26.31 -14.67 2.31
N GLU A 220 27.24 -14.34 1.41
CA GLU A 220 26.92 -13.57 0.20
C GLU A 220 25.91 -14.30 -0.70
N PHE A 221 26.03 -15.62 -0.81
CA PHE A 221 25.13 -16.44 -1.61
C PHE A 221 23.75 -16.53 -0.95
N ILE A 222 23.67 -16.77 0.35
CA ILE A 222 22.41 -16.81 1.11
C ILE A 222 21.66 -15.48 0.96
N ARG A 223 22.37 -14.35 1.11
CA ARG A 223 21.77 -13.02 0.93
C ARG A 223 21.27 -12.79 -0.50
N ALA A 224 22.01 -13.24 -1.50
CA ALA A 224 21.57 -13.15 -2.90
C ALA A 224 20.33 -14.02 -3.18
N VAL A 225 20.21 -15.18 -2.52
CA VAL A 225 19.01 -16.03 -2.58
C VAL A 225 17.82 -15.31 -1.94
N CYS A 226 17.95 -14.80 -0.72
CA CYS A 226 16.85 -14.10 -0.03
C CYS A 226 16.39 -12.85 -0.78
N GLU A 227 17.31 -12.09 -1.37
CA GLU A 227 17.01 -10.92 -2.21
C GLU A 227 16.19 -11.32 -3.45
N LEU A 228 16.63 -12.36 -4.17
CA LEU A 228 15.94 -12.85 -5.36
C LEU A 228 14.56 -13.43 -5.02
N GLU A 229 14.46 -14.22 -3.96
CA GLU A 229 13.22 -14.79 -3.43
C GLU A 229 12.21 -13.69 -3.10
N GLY A 230 12.63 -12.66 -2.35
CA GLY A 230 11.77 -11.54 -2.00
C GLY A 230 11.25 -10.79 -3.23
N LEU A 231 12.11 -10.50 -4.21
CA LEU A 231 11.71 -9.80 -5.43
C LEU A 231 10.74 -10.60 -6.29
N VAL A 232 10.95 -11.91 -6.42
CA VAL A 232 10.09 -12.75 -7.26
C VAL A 232 8.73 -12.96 -6.61
N ILE A 233 8.67 -13.24 -5.31
CA ILE A 233 7.40 -13.39 -4.59
C ILE A 233 6.57 -12.11 -4.67
N GLN A 234 7.21 -10.95 -4.50
CA GLN A 234 6.54 -9.66 -4.68
C GLN A 234 5.94 -9.54 -6.10
N ARG A 235 6.74 -9.83 -7.14
CA ARG A 235 6.27 -9.81 -8.54
C ARG A 235 5.09 -10.76 -8.78
N LEU A 236 5.14 -11.99 -8.27
CA LEU A 236 4.08 -12.99 -8.46
C LEU A 236 2.75 -12.51 -7.87
N PHE A 237 2.78 -11.89 -6.69
CA PHE A 237 1.58 -11.35 -6.06
C PHE A 237 1.00 -10.14 -6.78
N GLU A 238 1.84 -9.32 -7.38
CA GLU A 238 1.41 -8.19 -8.21
C GLU A 238 0.81 -8.68 -9.54
N LEU A 239 1.41 -9.69 -10.18
CA LEU A 239 0.89 -10.32 -11.40
C LEU A 239 -0.48 -10.96 -11.19
N SER A 240 -0.67 -11.67 -10.08
CA SER A 240 -1.97 -12.23 -9.71
C SER A 240 -3.06 -11.15 -9.67
N LYS A 241 -2.72 -9.92 -9.27
CA LYS A 241 -3.66 -8.79 -9.26
C LYS A 241 -3.89 -8.21 -10.65
N ALA A 242 -2.86 -8.08 -11.49
CA ALA A 242 -3.00 -7.62 -12.88
C ALA A 242 -3.94 -8.51 -13.73
N ASN A 243 -3.95 -9.81 -13.43
CA ASN A 243 -4.74 -10.81 -14.13
C ASN A 243 -6.17 -11.00 -13.57
N LEU A 244 -6.57 -10.24 -12.54
CA LEU A 244 -7.95 -10.30 -12.04
C LEU A 244 -8.92 -9.63 -13.02
N ALA A 245 -9.94 -10.38 -13.41
CA ALA A 245 -11.10 -9.85 -14.12
C ALA A 245 -11.71 -8.67 -13.33
N GLY A 246 -11.99 -7.56 -14.01
CA GLY A 246 -12.50 -6.33 -13.40
C GLY A 246 -11.43 -5.26 -13.07
N THR A 247 -10.17 -5.47 -13.41
CA THR A 247 -9.13 -4.43 -13.31
C THR A 247 -9.25 -3.46 -14.50
N GLY A 248 -9.52 -2.17 -14.28
CA GLY A 248 -9.62 -1.16 -15.34
C GLY A 248 -8.35 -1.04 -16.20
N TYR A 249 -8.47 -0.59 -17.45
CA TYR A 249 -7.34 -0.52 -18.39
C TYR A 249 -6.16 0.29 -17.84
N LYS A 250 -6.43 1.43 -17.18
CA LYS A 250 -5.42 2.31 -16.60
C LYS A 250 -4.69 1.68 -15.42
N MET A 251 -5.43 1.04 -14.51
CA MET A 251 -4.84 0.24 -13.43
C MET A 251 -3.93 -0.85 -13.99
N ARG A 252 -4.34 -1.56 -15.06
CA ARG A 252 -3.47 -2.56 -15.72
C ARG A 252 -2.20 -1.92 -16.29
N GLN A 253 -2.28 -0.73 -16.89
CA GLN A 253 -1.10 -0.01 -17.35
C GLN A 253 -0.17 0.40 -16.21
N HIS A 254 -0.70 0.91 -15.09
CA HIS A 254 0.09 1.28 -13.91
C HIS A 254 0.81 0.08 -13.31
N ILE A 255 0.10 -1.03 -13.12
CA ILE A 255 0.70 -2.29 -12.64
C ILE A 255 1.76 -2.77 -13.64
N SER A 256 1.49 -2.71 -14.95
CA SER A 256 2.45 -3.11 -15.99
C SER A 256 3.73 -2.25 -15.97
N LYS A 257 3.62 -0.92 -15.88
CA LYS A 257 4.77 -0.02 -15.71
C LYS A 257 5.59 -0.37 -14.47
N ALA A 258 4.93 -0.67 -13.35
CA ALA A 258 5.60 -1.07 -12.12
C ALA A 258 6.27 -2.45 -12.24
N LEU A 259 5.65 -3.42 -12.91
CA LEU A 259 6.23 -4.73 -13.22
C LEU A 259 7.47 -4.62 -14.11
N VAL A 260 7.43 -3.75 -15.13
CA VAL A 260 8.60 -3.48 -16.00
C VAL A 260 9.76 -2.92 -15.19
N ARG A 261 9.55 -1.94 -14.31
CA ARG A 261 10.61 -1.39 -13.44
C ARG A 261 11.21 -2.49 -12.55
N ARG A 262 10.39 -3.36 -11.97
CA ARG A 262 10.84 -4.47 -11.11
C ARG A 262 11.57 -5.57 -11.86
N SER A 263 11.28 -5.78 -13.14
CA SER A 263 11.99 -6.74 -13.99
C SER A 263 13.50 -6.47 -14.06
N ALA A 264 13.90 -5.20 -14.06
CA ALA A 264 15.31 -4.81 -14.06
C ALA A 264 16.00 -5.20 -12.74
N ALA A 265 15.32 -4.98 -11.61
CA ALA A 265 15.83 -5.38 -10.29
C ALA A 265 15.97 -6.91 -10.16
N ILE A 266 14.98 -7.66 -10.67
CA ILE A 266 15.04 -9.13 -10.69
C ILE A 266 16.22 -9.61 -11.55
N LYS A 267 16.45 -9.03 -12.73
CA LYS A 267 17.61 -9.37 -13.57
C LYS A 267 18.93 -9.15 -12.84
N ALA A 268 19.09 -7.98 -12.19
CA ALA A 268 20.30 -7.68 -11.44
C ALA A 268 20.53 -8.66 -10.26
N SER A 269 19.47 -8.98 -9.52
CA SER A 269 19.53 -9.96 -8.42
C SER A 269 19.82 -11.38 -8.93
N LEU A 270 19.26 -11.75 -10.08
CA LEU A 270 19.47 -13.05 -10.73
C LEU A 270 20.93 -13.22 -11.19
N ASP A 271 21.51 -12.17 -11.80
CA ASP A 271 22.92 -12.16 -12.18
C ASP A 271 23.84 -12.36 -10.99
N ARG A 272 23.52 -11.70 -9.86
CA ARG A 272 24.26 -11.87 -8.60
C ARG A 272 24.15 -13.29 -8.06
N TYR A 273 22.95 -13.85 -8.04
CA TYR A 273 22.71 -15.25 -7.66
C TYR A 273 23.53 -16.21 -8.54
N ASN A 274 23.43 -16.10 -9.87
CA ASN A 274 24.10 -16.98 -10.82
C ASN A 274 25.64 -16.93 -10.67
N LYS A 275 26.21 -15.74 -10.46
CA LYS A 275 27.66 -15.56 -10.21
C LYS A 275 28.14 -16.29 -8.94
N LEU A 276 27.29 -16.37 -7.91
CA LEU A 276 27.61 -16.98 -6.62
C LEU A 276 27.26 -18.47 -6.58
N ALA A 277 26.22 -18.90 -7.31
CA ALA A 277 25.73 -20.28 -7.38
C ALA A 277 26.81 -21.27 -7.85
N VAL A 278 27.60 -20.88 -8.86
CA VAL A 278 28.69 -21.70 -9.41
C VAL A 278 29.87 -21.86 -8.44
N LYS A 279 30.00 -20.96 -7.46
CA LYS A 279 31.05 -21.00 -6.42
C LYS A 279 30.68 -21.85 -5.22
N GLN A 280 29.40 -22.25 -5.09
CA GLN A 280 28.94 -23.06 -3.97
C GLN A 280 29.44 -24.51 -4.04
N LYS A 281 29.49 -25.17 -2.89
CA LYS A 281 29.82 -26.59 -2.74
C LYS A 281 28.69 -27.30 -1.98
N PRO A 282 27.88 -28.15 -2.65
CA PRO A 282 27.89 -28.46 -4.09
C PRO A 282 27.46 -27.26 -4.94
N LYS A 283 27.83 -27.28 -6.23
CA LYS A 283 27.44 -26.24 -7.19
C LYS A 283 25.91 -26.17 -7.29
N ARG A 284 25.36 -24.96 -7.26
CA ARG A 284 23.92 -24.72 -7.40
C ARG A 284 23.56 -24.42 -8.86
N PRO A 285 22.35 -24.79 -9.32
CA PRO A 285 21.92 -24.51 -10.69
C PRO A 285 21.77 -23.00 -10.91
N THR A 286 22.16 -22.54 -12.11
CA THR A 286 21.88 -21.20 -12.58
C THR A 286 20.45 -21.13 -13.12
N LEU A 287 19.82 -19.97 -12.97
CA LEU A 287 18.45 -19.73 -13.40
C LEU A 287 18.44 -18.75 -14.57
N ASP A 288 17.62 -19.03 -15.59
CA ASP A 288 17.41 -18.09 -16.69
C ASP A 288 16.27 -17.11 -16.40
N TYR A 289 16.40 -15.88 -16.88
CA TYR A 289 15.38 -14.86 -16.65
C TYR A 289 14.06 -15.22 -17.35
N SER A 290 14.08 -15.90 -18.50
CA SER A 290 12.84 -16.26 -19.21
C SER A 290 12.04 -17.31 -18.43
N GLU A 291 12.71 -18.24 -17.76
CA GLU A 291 12.11 -19.19 -16.83
C GLU A 291 11.53 -18.48 -15.59
N VAL A 292 12.30 -17.56 -14.99
CA VAL A 292 11.83 -16.75 -13.86
C VAL A 292 10.61 -15.90 -14.22
N ALA A 293 10.58 -15.39 -15.45
CA ALA A 293 9.51 -14.56 -15.95
C ALA A 293 8.24 -15.36 -16.28
N SER A 294 8.37 -16.62 -16.70
CA SER A 294 7.25 -17.49 -17.08
C SER A 294 6.51 -18.06 -15.86
N TRP A 295 7.18 -18.15 -14.71
CA TRP A 295 6.54 -18.57 -13.47
C TRP A 295 5.39 -17.64 -13.05
N CYS A 296 4.26 -18.25 -12.76
CA CYS A 296 3.00 -17.62 -12.37
C CYS A 296 2.59 -18.02 -10.94
N LEU A 297 3.14 -19.11 -10.40
CA LEU A 297 2.85 -19.62 -9.06
C LEU A 297 4.14 -19.72 -8.22
N ILE A 298 4.00 -19.54 -6.91
CA ILE A 298 5.12 -19.68 -5.95
C ILE A 298 5.72 -21.09 -6.03
N GLY A 299 4.88 -22.12 -6.20
CA GLY A 299 5.32 -23.52 -6.25
C GLY A 299 6.20 -23.89 -7.45
N GLU A 300 6.25 -23.06 -8.49
CA GLU A 300 7.08 -23.28 -9.69
C GLU A 300 8.53 -22.83 -9.49
N PHE A 301 8.79 -22.09 -8.41
CA PHE A 301 10.11 -21.57 -8.10
C PHE A 301 10.90 -22.65 -7.35
N GLU A 302 11.71 -23.43 -8.07
CA GLU A 302 12.58 -24.47 -7.49
C GLU A 302 13.44 -23.94 -6.33
N LEU A 303 13.90 -22.69 -6.42
CA LEU A 303 14.71 -22.05 -5.38
C LEU A 303 13.93 -21.82 -4.06
N LEU A 304 12.58 -21.83 -4.08
CA LEU A 304 11.75 -21.73 -2.86
C LEU A 304 11.56 -23.05 -2.14
N LYS A 305 11.91 -24.19 -2.76
CA LYS A 305 11.83 -25.51 -2.08
C LYS A 305 12.83 -25.60 -0.92
N ASP A 306 13.98 -24.96 -1.09
CA ASP A 306 15.02 -24.81 -0.06
C ASP A 306 14.93 -23.45 0.66
N SER A 307 13.78 -22.73 0.55
CA SER A 307 13.60 -21.44 1.22
C SER A 307 13.84 -21.56 2.71
N ARG A 308 14.66 -20.65 3.25
CA ARG A 308 14.99 -20.59 4.68
C ARG A 308 13.75 -20.59 5.58
N TYR A 309 12.66 -19.97 5.13
CA TYR A 309 11.44 -19.77 5.92
C TYR A 309 10.27 -20.64 5.44
N GLY A 310 10.50 -21.58 4.53
CA GLY A 310 9.49 -22.55 4.09
C GLY A 310 8.23 -21.91 3.53
N VAL A 311 8.37 -20.97 2.58
CA VAL A 311 7.24 -20.20 2.05
C VAL A 311 6.13 -21.05 1.45
N LEU A 312 6.48 -22.22 0.89
CA LEU A 312 5.52 -23.17 0.29
C LEU A 312 4.61 -23.83 1.33
N GLN A 313 5.04 -23.87 2.60
CA GLN A 313 4.23 -24.41 3.70
C GLN A 313 3.38 -23.34 4.40
N GLN A 314 3.59 -22.05 4.07
CA GLN A 314 2.89 -20.96 4.72
C GLN A 314 1.45 -20.83 4.22
N PRO A 315 0.43 -20.79 5.10
CA PRO A 315 -0.97 -20.69 4.67
C PRO A 315 -1.27 -19.45 3.81
N TRP A 316 -0.58 -18.32 4.05
CA TRP A 316 -0.80 -17.06 3.31
C TRP A 316 -0.25 -17.07 1.87
N SER A 317 0.57 -18.07 1.52
CA SER A 317 1.16 -18.19 0.18
C SER A 317 0.23 -18.91 -0.81
N LEU A 318 -0.74 -19.70 -0.31
CA LEU A 318 -1.69 -20.45 -1.12
C LEU A 318 -2.66 -19.52 -1.88
N PRO A 319 -2.84 -19.66 -3.21
CA PRO A 319 -3.71 -18.78 -3.99
C PRO A 319 -5.16 -18.69 -3.47
N VAL A 320 -5.73 -19.83 -3.09
CA VAL A 320 -7.09 -19.91 -2.54
C VAL A 320 -7.18 -19.12 -1.23
N ASN A 321 -6.21 -19.27 -0.33
CA ASN A 321 -6.18 -18.55 0.93
C ASN A 321 -6.06 -17.04 0.72
N ARG A 322 -5.31 -16.59 -0.31
CA ARG A 322 -5.19 -15.17 -0.65
C ARG A 322 -6.49 -14.57 -1.19
N GLU A 323 -7.25 -15.36 -1.95
CA GLU A 323 -8.59 -14.95 -2.39
C GLU A 323 -9.54 -14.82 -1.20
N ILE A 324 -9.54 -15.82 -0.31
CA ILE A 324 -10.31 -15.82 0.94
C ILE A 324 -9.91 -14.64 1.83
N MET A 325 -8.62 -14.34 1.95
CA MET A 325 -8.09 -13.18 2.67
C MET A 325 -8.65 -11.89 2.09
N THR A 326 -8.61 -11.73 0.76
CA THR A 326 -9.16 -10.55 0.09
C THR A 326 -10.66 -10.39 0.37
N LYS A 327 -11.43 -11.49 0.27
CA LYS A 327 -12.87 -11.49 0.56
C LYS A 327 -13.14 -11.12 2.01
N TYR A 328 -12.39 -11.71 2.95
CA TYR A 328 -12.50 -11.45 4.38
C TYR A 328 -12.29 -9.97 4.71
N PHE A 329 -11.16 -9.39 4.28
CA PHE A 329 -10.88 -7.97 4.54
C PHE A 329 -11.90 -7.05 3.86
N LYS A 330 -12.34 -7.36 2.63
CA LYS A 330 -13.45 -6.62 1.98
C LYS A 330 -14.75 -6.68 2.78
N THR A 331 -15.09 -7.83 3.37
CA THR A 331 -16.26 -7.98 4.23
C THR A 331 -16.11 -7.16 5.52
N VAL A 332 -14.94 -7.16 6.16
CA VAL A 332 -14.68 -6.33 7.37
C VAL A 332 -14.77 -4.83 7.05
N CYS A 333 -14.15 -4.41 5.94
CA CYS A 333 -14.24 -3.05 5.41
C CYS A 333 -15.70 -2.65 5.11
N ALA A 334 -16.48 -3.53 4.47
CA ALA A 334 -17.89 -3.26 4.17
C ALA A 334 -18.74 -3.07 5.43
N HIS A 335 -18.53 -3.85 6.49
CA HIS A 335 -19.21 -3.63 7.78
C HIS A 335 -18.84 -2.27 8.39
N THR A 336 -17.56 -1.90 8.34
CA THR A 336 -17.08 -0.60 8.82
C THR A 336 -17.69 0.55 8.01
N GLU A 337 -17.80 0.36 6.69
CA GLU A 337 -18.43 1.33 5.79
C GLU A 337 -19.91 1.52 6.11
N LEU A 338 -20.68 0.45 6.37
CA LEU A 338 -22.09 0.58 6.75
C LEU A 338 -22.28 1.41 8.03
N VAL A 339 -21.42 1.24 9.03
CA VAL A 339 -21.47 2.05 10.26
C VAL A 339 -21.27 3.53 9.95
N ARG A 340 -20.33 3.85 9.06
CA ARG A 340 -20.06 5.23 8.63
C ARG A 340 -21.21 5.80 7.81
N LEU A 341 -21.71 5.05 6.83
CA LEU A 341 -22.82 5.46 5.98
C LEU A 341 -24.09 5.72 6.79
N ASN A 342 -24.35 4.96 7.85
CA ASN A 342 -25.48 5.22 8.75
C ASN A 342 -25.40 6.62 9.40
N VAL A 343 -24.19 7.09 9.72
CA VAL A 343 -23.97 8.42 10.26
C VAL A 343 -24.12 9.48 9.16
N GLU A 344 -23.50 9.27 8.00
CA GLU A 344 -23.51 10.26 6.90
C GLU A 344 -24.89 10.42 6.27
N VAL A 345 -25.66 9.33 6.14
CA VAL A 345 -27.06 9.37 5.71
C VAL A 345 -27.92 10.20 6.65
N ALA A 346 -27.75 10.03 7.97
CA ALA A 346 -28.48 10.81 8.96
C ALA A 346 -28.06 12.30 8.95
N ARG A 347 -26.76 12.58 8.80
CA ARG A 347 -26.22 13.94 8.68
C ARG A 347 -26.77 14.67 7.46
N LEU A 348 -26.80 14.01 6.30
CA LEU A 348 -27.32 14.62 5.09
C LEU A 348 -28.81 14.96 5.22
N GLN A 349 -29.60 14.07 5.83
CA GLN A 349 -31.01 14.34 6.11
C GLN A 349 -31.17 15.58 7.00
N ASP A 350 -30.46 15.64 8.13
CA ASP A 350 -30.52 16.77 9.07
C ASP A 350 -30.05 18.08 8.40
N TRP A 351 -28.98 18.03 7.60
CA TRP A 351 -28.49 19.17 6.82
C TRP A 351 -29.57 19.72 5.90
N VAL A 352 -30.15 18.86 5.06
CA VAL A 352 -31.16 19.23 4.07
C VAL A 352 -32.41 19.82 4.74
N ASP A 353 -32.84 19.26 5.87
CA ASP A 353 -34.01 19.76 6.60
C ASP A 353 -33.74 21.10 7.28
N ARG A 354 -32.57 21.28 7.92
CA ARG A 354 -32.21 22.55 8.56
C ARG A 354 -31.95 23.66 7.56
N GLU A 355 -31.28 23.36 6.45
CA GLU A 355 -30.97 24.36 5.42
C GLU A 355 -32.25 24.91 4.80
N ASP A 356 -33.22 24.04 4.48
CA ASP A 356 -34.51 24.48 3.94
C ASP A 356 -35.30 25.34 4.94
N VAL A 357 -35.30 24.99 6.23
CA VAL A 357 -35.94 25.79 7.28
C VAL A 357 -35.25 27.14 7.39
N HIS A 358 -33.93 27.16 7.49
CA HIS A 358 -33.15 28.36 7.66
C HIS A 358 -33.32 29.35 6.49
N LEU A 359 -33.16 28.88 5.25
CA LEU A 359 -33.30 29.74 4.07
C LEU A 359 -34.71 30.31 3.93
N LYS A 360 -35.73 29.53 4.30
CA LYS A 360 -37.12 29.99 4.31
C LYS A 360 -37.34 31.07 5.38
N GLU A 361 -36.90 30.83 6.62
CA GLU A 361 -37.03 31.80 7.72
C GLU A 361 -36.31 33.11 7.41
N VAL A 362 -35.11 33.04 6.81
CA VAL A 362 -34.36 34.22 6.39
C VAL A 362 -35.14 34.99 5.31
N ALA A 363 -35.64 34.32 4.26
CA ALA A 363 -36.44 34.97 3.22
C ALA A 363 -37.72 35.63 3.78
N ASP A 364 -38.41 34.94 4.69
CA ASP A 364 -39.65 35.44 5.31
C ASP A 364 -39.35 36.66 6.21
N SER A 365 -38.27 36.62 6.99
CA SER A 365 -37.86 37.75 7.85
C SER A 365 -37.46 38.99 7.05
N LEU A 366 -36.76 38.80 5.92
CA LEU A 366 -36.32 39.88 5.04
C LEU A 366 -37.49 40.54 4.30
N THR A 367 -38.62 39.85 4.15
CA THR A 367 -39.79 40.41 3.46
C THR A 367 -40.27 41.71 4.12
N VAL A 368 -40.04 41.87 5.42
CA VAL A 368 -40.42 43.06 6.19
C VAL A 368 -39.35 44.16 6.11
N THR A 369 -38.06 43.80 6.09
CA THR A 369 -36.93 44.73 6.22
C THR A 369 -36.31 45.14 4.89
N ASP A 370 -36.16 44.20 3.95
CA ASP A 370 -35.60 44.40 2.61
C ASP A 370 -36.29 43.46 1.59
N PRO A 371 -37.39 43.92 0.95
CA PRO A 371 -38.15 43.11 0.00
C PRO A 371 -37.35 42.67 -1.24
N LEU A 372 -36.35 43.45 -1.67
CA LEU A 372 -35.54 43.12 -2.85
C LEU A 372 -34.58 41.98 -2.52
N LEU A 373 -33.90 42.06 -1.38
CA LEU A 373 -33.05 40.99 -0.90
C LEU A 373 -33.86 39.72 -0.57
N ALA A 374 -35.05 39.87 0.03
CA ALA A 374 -35.97 38.75 0.28
C ALA A 374 -36.32 38.00 -1.01
N CYS A 375 -36.59 38.72 -2.10
CA CYS A 375 -36.85 38.12 -3.41
C CYS A 375 -35.64 37.31 -3.91
N ALA A 376 -34.42 37.85 -3.80
CA ALA A 376 -33.19 37.16 -4.19
C ALA A 376 -32.93 35.90 -3.35
N VAL A 377 -33.04 35.99 -2.02
CA VAL A 377 -32.89 34.82 -1.12
C VAL A 377 -33.96 33.78 -1.40
N LYS A 378 -35.20 34.18 -1.68
CA LYS A 378 -36.28 33.26 -2.05
C LYS A 378 -35.99 32.50 -3.34
N GLN A 379 -35.34 33.12 -4.34
CA GLN A 379 -34.92 32.42 -5.54
C GLN A 379 -33.85 31.36 -5.23
N VAL A 380 -32.86 31.70 -4.39
CA VAL A 380 -31.84 30.75 -3.92
C VAL A 380 -32.48 29.58 -3.16
N TYR A 381 -33.37 29.88 -2.22
CA TYR A 381 -34.16 28.88 -1.49
C TYR A 381 -34.91 27.93 -2.43
N LEU A 382 -35.62 28.46 -3.43
CA LEU A 382 -36.39 27.63 -4.36
C LEU A 382 -35.49 26.74 -5.23
N ARG A 383 -34.30 27.21 -5.62
CA ARG A 383 -33.29 26.38 -6.33
C ARG A 383 -32.77 25.28 -5.40
N GLN A 384 -32.30 25.64 -4.21
CA GLN A 384 -31.72 24.72 -3.24
C GLN A 384 -32.73 23.65 -2.81
N ARG A 385 -33.97 24.05 -2.50
CA ARG A 385 -35.04 23.14 -2.12
C ARG A 385 -35.34 22.07 -3.17
N ARG A 386 -35.20 22.37 -4.47
CA ARG A 386 -35.39 21.37 -5.53
C ARG A 386 -34.33 20.27 -5.44
N VAL A 387 -33.07 20.65 -5.26
CA VAL A 387 -31.95 19.70 -5.06
C VAL A 387 -32.17 18.89 -3.78
N ASN A 388 -32.53 19.57 -2.69
CA ASN A 388 -32.87 18.98 -1.40
C ASN A 388 -34.03 17.97 -1.47
N ASN A 389 -35.04 18.21 -2.31
CA ASN A 389 -36.11 17.25 -2.54
C ASN A 389 -35.61 15.98 -3.25
N VAL A 390 -34.67 16.11 -4.19
CA VAL A 390 -34.02 14.94 -4.82
C VAL A 390 -33.24 14.15 -3.77
N HIS A 391 -32.48 14.82 -2.89
CA HIS A 391 -31.82 14.17 -1.76
C HIS A 391 -32.80 13.41 -0.88
N ARG A 392 -33.91 14.03 -0.46
CA ARG A 392 -34.94 13.35 0.34
C ARG A 392 -35.52 12.13 -0.37
N ALA A 393 -35.78 12.22 -1.67
CA ALA A 393 -36.28 11.08 -2.45
C ALA A 393 -35.27 9.92 -2.48
N ARG A 394 -33.99 10.21 -2.74
CA ARG A 394 -32.90 9.22 -2.72
C ARG A 394 -32.63 8.67 -1.29
N LEU A 395 -32.76 9.48 -0.25
CA LEU A 395 -32.63 9.03 1.14
C LEU A 395 -33.76 8.06 1.52
N ARG A 396 -35.00 8.32 1.07
CA ARG A 396 -36.13 7.39 1.25
C ARG A 396 -35.90 6.04 0.56
N THR A 397 -35.20 6.00 -0.58
CA THR A 397 -34.85 4.72 -1.20
C THR A 397 -33.76 4.00 -0.43
N ILE A 398 -32.77 4.71 0.14
CA ILE A 398 -31.76 4.11 1.05
C ILE A 398 -32.45 3.44 2.25
N TYR A 399 -33.41 4.10 2.89
CA TYR A 399 -34.12 3.53 4.05
C TYR A 399 -34.88 2.23 3.76
N LYS A 400 -35.23 2.00 2.49
CA LYS A 400 -35.93 0.80 2.03
C LYS A 400 -34.99 -0.33 1.60
N LEU A 401 -33.67 -0.11 1.59
CA LEU A 401 -32.72 -1.13 1.19
C LEU A 401 -32.73 -2.33 2.15
N PRO A 402 -32.70 -3.57 1.64
CA PRO A 402 -32.61 -4.76 2.47
C PRO A 402 -31.23 -4.79 3.15
N GLY A 403 -31.20 -4.57 4.46
CA GLY A 403 -29.96 -4.45 5.24
C GLY A 403 -29.63 -3.01 5.67
N TYR A 404 -30.51 -2.04 5.42
CA TYR A 404 -30.41 -0.74 6.07
C TYR A 404 -30.52 -0.89 7.61
N SER A 405 -29.60 -0.29 8.36
CA SER A 405 -29.53 -0.42 9.82
C SER A 405 -29.41 0.93 10.56
N GLY A 406 -29.46 2.03 9.82
CA GLY A 406 -29.40 3.38 10.38
C GLY A 406 -30.75 3.87 10.92
N VAL A 407 -30.74 5.09 11.45
CA VAL A 407 -31.94 5.74 12.01
C VAL A 407 -32.82 6.26 10.87
N ILE A 408 -34.10 5.90 10.90
CA ILE A 408 -35.11 6.42 9.98
C ILE A 408 -35.84 7.60 10.63
N PRO A 409 -35.78 8.81 10.06
CA PRO A 409 -36.49 9.98 10.59
C PRO A 409 -38.02 9.79 10.54
N SER A 410 -38.74 10.22 11.58
CA SER A 410 -40.21 10.13 11.62
C SER A 410 -40.90 10.96 10.52
N ILE A 411 -40.25 12.03 10.04
CA ILE A 411 -40.77 12.92 8.98
C ILE A 411 -40.80 12.22 7.62
N SER A 412 -39.92 11.23 7.37
CA SER A 412 -39.88 10.54 6.08
C SER A 412 -41.06 9.59 5.84
N VAL A 413 -41.87 9.32 6.86
CA VAL A 413 -43.10 8.50 6.77
C VAL A 413 -44.32 9.34 6.34
N ASN A 414 -44.30 10.66 6.58
CA ASN A 414 -45.51 11.51 6.52
C ASN A 414 -45.47 12.63 5.44
N MET A 415 -44.37 12.77 4.69
CA MET A 415 -44.35 13.67 3.54
C MET A 415 -44.67 12.90 2.26
N SER A 416 -45.78 13.24 1.62
CA SER A 416 -46.17 12.81 0.27
C SER A 416 -45.76 13.87 -0.77
N PRO A 417 -44.52 13.88 -1.29
CA PRO A 417 -44.29 14.29 -2.67
C PRO A 417 -44.97 13.28 -3.61
N SER A 418 -45.29 13.68 -4.84
CA SER A 418 -46.00 12.81 -5.78
C SER A 418 -45.31 11.45 -5.89
N ASP A 419 -46.06 10.35 -5.79
CA ASP A 419 -45.51 8.99 -5.88
C ASP A 419 -44.75 8.76 -7.22
N VAL A 420 -45.08 9.57 -8.23
CA VAL A 420 -44.44 9.62 -9.55
C VAL A 420 -42.99 10.10 -9.46
N ASP A 421 -42.69 11.14 -8.68
CA ASP A 421 -41.32 11.67 -8.54
C ASP A 421 -40.42 10.70 -7.78
N ASN A 422 -40.96 10.02 -6.76
CA ASN A 422 -40.23 8.99 -6.03
C ASN A 422 -39.93 7.76 -6.91
N ALA A 423 -40.88 7.36 -7.77
CA ALA A 423 -40.68 6.24 -8.70
C ALA A 423 -39.65 6.56 -9.78
N ALA A 424 -39.63 7.79 -10.31
CA ALA A 424 -38.64 8.24 -11.28
C ALA A 424 -37.21 8.25 -10.69
N VAL A 425 -37.06 8.76 -9.47
CA VAL A 425 -35.76 8.77 -8.76
C VAL A 425 -35.29 7.36 -8.42
N ALA A 426 -36.19 6.48 -7.96
CA ALA A 426 -35.84 5.07 -7.73
C ALA A 426 -35.38 4.38 -9.02
N HIS A 427 -36.09 4.61 -10.13
CA HIS A 427 -35.71 4.10 -11.44
C HIS A 427 -34.37 4.67 -11.91
N GLU A 428 -34.06 5.95 -11.68
CA GLU A 428 -32.75 6.54 -12.01
C GLU A 428 -31.61 5.87 -11.23
N LEU A 429 -31.81 5.63 -9.93
CA LEU A 429 -30.84 4.95 -9.07
C LEU A 429 -30.63 3.49 -9.49
N ASP A 430 -31.70 2.77 -9.85
CA ASP A 430 -31.62 1.38 -10.29
C ASP A 430 -31.10 1.23 -11.73
N ALA A 431 -31.41 2.18 -12.63
CA ALA A 431 -30.88 2.19 -13.99
C ALA A 431 -29.37 2.48 -14.05
N THR A 432 -28.79 3.04 -12.97
CA THR A 432 -27.35 3.23 -12.82
C THR A 432 -26.64 2.06 -12.10
N ASP A 433 -27.15 0.82 -12.25
CA ASP A 433 -26.52 -0.42 -11.76
C ASP A 433 -25.11 -0.70 -12.34
N SER A 434 -24.56 0.23 -13.12
CA SER A 434 -23.12 0.42 -13.21
C SER A 434 -22.57 0.77 -11.82
N ILE A 435 -22.28 -0.27 -11.03
CA ILE A 435 -21.27 -0.25 -9.97
C ILE A 435 -20.13 0.60 -10.51
N LEU A 436 -20.00 1.84 -9.98
CA LEU A 436 -19.08 2.89 -10.41
C LEU A 436 -18.11 2.39 -11.49
N VAL A 437 -18.52 2.44 -12.76
CA VAL A 437 -17.54 2.40 -13.84
C VAL A 437 -16.74 3.65 -13.58
N ASP A 438 -15.47 3.47 -13.23
CA ASP A 438 -14.55 4.55 -12.87
C ASP A 438 -14.82 5.78 -13.76
N GLU A 439 -15.37 6.87 -13.18
CA GLU A 439 -15.49 8.17 -13.88
C GLU A 439 -14.12 8.63 -14.43
N ASP A 440 -13.03 8.00 -13.98
CA ASP A 440 -11.65 8.11 -14.46
C ASP A 440 -11.48 7.84 -15.96
N ASP A 441 -12.32 7.00 -16.59
CA ASP A 441 -12.09 6.66 -18.00
C ASP A 441 -12.27 7.85 -18.96
N THR A 442 -13.11 8.85 -18.63
CA THR A 442 -13.43 9.94 -19.57
C THR A 442 -12.65 11.25 -19.37
N LEU A 443 -12.32 11.66 -18.13
CA LEU A 443 -11.65 12.94 -17.85
C LEU A 443 -10.12 12.85 -17.87
N ASN A 444 -9.56 11.69 -17.50
CA ASN A 444 -8.12 11.48 -17.44
C ASN A 444 -7.50 11.09 -18.80
N ASP A 445 -8.34 11.03 -19.85
CA ASP A 445 -7.95 10.85 -21.26
C ASP A 445 -7.31 12.13 -21.84
N GLU A 446 -7.67 13.32 -21.33
CA GLU A 446 -7.05 14.58 -21.78
C GLU A 446 -5.71 14.86 -21.09
N GLY A 447 -5.53 14.46 -19.83
CA GLY A 447 -4.28 14.60 -19.07
C GLY A 447 -3.16 13.69 -19.60
N ASN A 448 -3.47 12.42 -19.88
CA ASN A 448 -2.49 11.49 -20.46
C ASN A 448 -2.20 11.77 -21.94
N ARG A 449 -3.13 12.36 -22.69
CA ARG A 449 -2.82 12.92 -24.03
C ARG A 449 -1.78 14.02 -23.94
N LEU A 450 -1.79 14.84 -22.88
CA LEU A 450 -0.76 15.85 -22.66
C LEU A 450 0.58 15.22 -22.26
N ASP A 451 0.59 14.20 -21.39
CA ASP A 451 1.83 13.49 -21.02
C ASP A 451 2.43 12.70 -22.18
N GLU A 452 1.64 11.97 -22.97
CA GLU A 452 2.13 11.30 -24.20
C GLU A 452 2.62 12.31 -25.24
N VAL A 453 1.96 13.46 -25.37
CA VAL A 453 2.42 14.54 -26.26
C VAL A 453 3.70 15.18 -25.72
N MET A 454 3.84 15.34 -24.40
CA MET A 454 5.05 15.86 -23.77
C MET A 454 6.23 14.88 -23.88
N GLU A 455 6.02 13.58 -23.68
CA GLU A 455 7.04 12.56 -23.94
C GLU A 455 7.44 12.53 -25.42
N ARG A 456 6.49 12.65 -26.35
CA ARG A 456 6.80 12.73 -27.80
C ARG A 456 7.54 14.01 -28.18
N ILE A 457 7.24 15.15 -27.53
CA ILE A 457 7.97 16.41 -27.74
C ILE A 457 9.41 16.30 -27.18
N LEU A 458 9.62 15.61 -26.06
CA LEU A 458 10.95 15.36 -25.47
C LEU A 458 11.81 14.38 -26.28
N ILE A 459 11.19 13.53 -27.11
CA ILE A 459 11.88 12.61 -28.03
C ILE A 459 12.22 13.28 -29.38
N LEU A 460 11.56 14.41 -29.69
CA LEU A 460 11.72 15.16 -30.94
C LEU A 460 12.49 16.47 -30.78
N ALA A 461 12.94 16.80 -29.56
CA ALA A 461 13.88 17.88 -29.24
C ALA A 461 15.23 17.26 -28.87
#